data_AF-A0A3S4P799-F1
#
_entry.id   AF-A0A3S4P799-F1
#
_cell.length_a   1.000
_cell.length_b   1.000
_cell.length_c   1.000
_cell.angle_alpha   90.00
_cell.angle_beta   90.00
_cell.angle_gamma   90.00
#
_symmetry.space_group_name_H-M   'P 1'
#
loop_
_entity.id
_entity.type
_entity.pdbx_description
1 polymer ?
#
loop_
_entity_poly.entity_id
_entity_poly.type
_entity_poly.pdbx_seq_one_letter_code
_entity_poly.pdbx_strand_id
1 'polypeptide(L)'
;MNVVISDTAEYGNYLFSYACVPLLKPFMAELQPGDLGKAIPEGAVDNAQLRDVNEAIRSHAIEQVGKKLRGYMTDMKRIAVAG
;
A
#
# COMPACT_ATOMS: atom_id res chain seq x y z
N MET A 1 -11.20 4.53 -14.00
CA MET A 1 -9.93 3.80 -14.11
C MET A 1 -9.85 3.05 -15.44
N ASN A 2 -10.75 2.11 -15.73
CA ASN A 2 -10.66 1.26 -16.93
C ASN A 2 -10.63 2.01 -18.26
N VAL A 3 -11.41 3.10 -18.42
CA VAL A 3 -11.41 3.91 -19.65
C VAL A 3 -10.11 4.72 -19.90
N VAL A 4 -9.23 4.84 -18.89
CA VAL A 4 -7.97 5.61 -18.98
C VAL A 4 -6.77 4.71 -19.28
N ILE A 5 -6.85 3.43 -18.91
CA ILE A 5 -5.77 2.45 -19.11
C ILE A 5 -5.95 1.75 -20.46
N SER A 6 -4.91 1.05 -20.93
CA SER A 6 -5.02 0.30 -22.19
C SER A 6 -5.93 -0.92 -22.04
N ASP A 7 -6.52 -1.35 -23.16
CA ASP A 7 -7.34 -2.57 -23.22
C ASP A 7 -6.59 -3.80 -22.67
N THR A 8 -5.27 -3.89 -22.86
CA THR A 8 -4.43 -4.95 -22.27
C THR A 8 -4.44 -4.90 -20.75
N ALA A 9 -4.32 -3.71 -20.15
CA ALA A 9 -4.35 -3.55 -18.70
C ALA A 9 -5.77 -3.76 -18.14
N GLU A 10 -6.80 -3.31 -18.85
CA GLU A 10 -8.19 -3.56 -18.50
C GLU A 10 -8.52 -5.06 -18.51
N TYR A 11 -8.13 -5.76 -19.56
CA TYR A 11 -8.32 -7.22 -19.64
C TYR A 11 -7.59 -7.94 -18.50
N GLY A 12 -6.34 -7.57 -18.21
CA GLY A 12 -5.59 -8.10 -17.07
C GLY A 12 -6.26 -7.83 -15.72
N ASN A 13 -6.83 -6.63 -15.53
CA ASN A 13 -7.61 -6.28 -14.35
C ASN A 13 -8.81 -7.21 -14.17
N TYR A 14 -9.58 -7.49 -15.23
CA TYR A 14 -10.73 -8.40 -15.13
C TYR A 14 -10.32 -9.84 -14.79
N LEU A 15 -9.22 -10.34 -15.37
CA LEU A 15 -8.69 -11.66 -15.01
C LEU A 15 -8.37 -11.78 -13.52
N PHE A 16 -7.71 -10.76 -12.95
CA PHE A 16 -7.38 -10.78 -11.53
C PHE A 16 -8.60 -10.54 -10.63
N SER A 17 -9.37 -9.49 -10.90
CA SER A 17 -10.46 -9.04 -10.02
C SER A 17 -11.58 -10.08 -9.89
N TYR A 18 -11.92 -10.78 -10.97
CA TYR A 18 -12.94 -11.84 -10.93
C TYR A 18 -12.49 -13.07 -10.14
N ALA A 19 -11.19 -13.30 -9.97
CA ALA A 19 -10.67 -14.32 -9.08
C ALA A 19 -10.50 -13.82 -7.64
N CYS A 20 -9.98 -12.60 -7.47
CA CYS A 20 -9.63 -12.04 -6.16
C CYS A 20 -10.86 -11.70 -5.31
N VAL A 21 -11.95 -11.18 -5.92
CA VAL A 21 -13.16 -10.81 -5.17
C VAL A 21 -13.83 -12.03 -4.51
N PRO A 22 -14.09 -13.16 -5.21
CA PRO A 22 -14.58 -14.36 -4.56
C PRO A 22 -13.60 -14.95 -3.54
N LEU A 23 -12.30 -14.89 -3.84
CA LEU A 23 -11.23 -15.41 -2.96
C LEU A 23 -11.26 -14.74 -1.58
N LEU A 24 -11.45 -13.42 -1.53
CA LEU A 24 -11.47 -12.67 -0.28
C LEU A 24 -12.83 -12.67 0.43
N LYS A 25 -13.86 -13.27 -0.14
CA LYS A 25 -15.22 -13.28 0.44
C LYS A 25 -15.26 -13.81 1.89
N PRO A 26 -14.56 -14.92 2.26
CA PRO A 26 -14.53 -15.38 3.65
C PRO A 26 -13.82 -14.39 4.58
N PHE A 27 -12.68 -13.84 4.16
CA PHE A 27 -11.94 -12.82 4.92
C PHE A 27 -12.81 -11.58 5.21
N MET A 28 -13.56 -11.12 4.21
CA MET A 28 -14.46 -9.97 4.37
C MET A 28 -15.60 -10.24 5.37
N ALA A 29 -15.97 -11.50 5.60
CA ALA A 29 -17.01 -11.86 6.57
C ALA A 29 -16.49 -11.88 8.03
N GLU A 30 -15.17 -11.87 8.23
CA GLU A 30 -14.52 -11.93 9.55
C GLU A 30 -14.09 -10.55 10.08
N LEU A 31 -14.36 -9.47 9.33
CA LEU A 31 -13.97 -8.12 9.73
C LEU A 31 -14.62 -7.69 11.05
N GLN A 32 -13.84 -6.99 11.86
CA GLN A 32 -14.23 -6.47 13.16
C GLN A 32 -14.55 -4.97 13.09
N PRO A 33 -15.31 -4.44 14.07
CA PRO A 33 -15.53 -3.00 14.16
C PRO A 33 -14.21 -2.23 14.30
N GLY A 34 -13.91 -1.36 13.34
CA GLY A 34 -12.64 -0.63 13.26
C GLY A 34 -11.79 -1.01 12.04
N ASP A 35 -12.03 -2.18 11.46
CA ASP A 35 -11.29 -2.63 10.27
C ASP A 35 -11.69 -1.85 9.00
N LEU A 36 -12.96 -1.43 8.90
CA LEU A 36 -13.47 -0.64 7.79
C LEU A 36 -14.59 0.31 8.21
N GLY A 37 -14.56 1.54 7.69
CA GLY A 37 -15.65 2.53 7.85
C GLY A 37 -15.78 3.15 9.25
N LYS A 38 -14.96 2.74 10.22
CA LYS A 38 -14.93 3.29 11.59
C LYS A 38 -13.47 3.47 12.04
N ALA A 39 -13.16 4.57 12.71
CA ALA A 39 -11.83 4.78 13.28
C ALA A 39 -11.54 3.83 14.45
N ILE A 40 -10.30 3.35 14.52
CA ILE A 40 -9.77 2.67 15.71
C ILE A 40 -9.33 3.75 16.70
N PRO A 41 -9.75 3.70 17.98
CA PRO A 41 -9.30 4.66 18.98
C PRO A 41 -7.78 4.67 19.14
N GLU A 42 -7.19 5.85 19.24
CA GLU A 42 -5.79 5.98 19.64
C GLU A 42 -5.61 5.52 21.08
N GLY A 43 -4.46 4.92 21.39
CA GLY A 43 -4.19 4.39 22.72
C GLY A 43 -2.76 3.91 22.90
N ALA A 44 -2.46 3.48 24.12
CA ALA A 44 -1.19 2.84 24.41
C ALA A 44 -1.13 1.45 23.74
N VAL A 45 0.01 1.17 23.11
CA VAL A 45 0.32 -0.13 22.51
C VAL A 45 1.61 -0.66 23.13
N ASP A 46 1.85 -1.96 22.99
CA ASP A 46 3.13 -2.54 23.42
C ASP A 46 4.29 -1.96 22.61
N ASN A 47 5.30 -1.43 23.31
CA ASN A 47 6.43 -0.74 22.68
C ASN A 47 7.28 -1.68 21.83
N ALA A 48 7.42 -2.95 22.22
CA ALA A 48 8.19 -3.91 21.45
C ALA A 48 7.46 -4.27 20.15
N GLN A 49 6.17 -4.57 20.22
CA GLN A 49 5.33 -4.82 19.04
C GLN A 49 5.33 -3.61 18.09
N LEU A 50 5.17 -2.39 18.62
CA LEU A 50 5.19 -1.18 17.82
C LEU A 50 6.54 -1.01 17.09
N ARG A 51 7.66 -1.25 17.77
CA ARG A 51 8.99 -1.21 17.16
C ARG A 51 9.12 -2.26 16.06
N ASP A 52 8.73 -3.50 16.36
CA ASP A 52 8.94 -4.65 15.48
C ASP A 52 8.08 -4.53 14.20
N VAL A 53 6.83 -4.08 14.31
CA VAL A 53 5.97 -3.79 13.15
C VAL A 53 6.55 -2.64 12.32
N ASN A 54 7.01 -1.57 12.96
CA ASN A 54 7.65 -0.45 12.25
C ASN A 54 8.93 -0.86 11.52
N GLU A 55 9.70 -1.78 12.10
CA GLU A 55 10.90 -2.34 11.46
C GLU A 55 10.52 -3.26 10.28
N ALA A 56 9.52 -4.12 10.46
CA ALA A 56 9.03 -5.01 9.39
C ALA A 56 8.52 -4.20 8.16
N ILE A 57 7.80 -3.11 8.40
CA ILE A 57 7.30 -2.22 7.33
C ILE A 57 8.47 -1.59 6.56
N ARG A 58 9.42 -0.96 7.27
CA ARG A 58 10.51 -0.21 6.61
C ARG A 58 11.57 -1.11 5.98
N SER A 59 11.74 -2.32 6.51
CA SER A 59 12.75 -3.27 6.03
C SER A 59 12.25 -4.09 4.83
N HIS A 60 10.95 -4.04 4.51
CA HIS A 60 10.42 -4.66 3.30
C HIS A 60 11.15 -4.17 2.04
N ALA A 61 11.50 -5.10 1.14
CA ALA A 61 12.36 -4.80 -0.01
C ALA A 61 11.82 -3.66 -0.90
N ILE A 62 10.49 -3.58 -1.06
CA ILE A 62 9.85 -2.50 -1.83
C ILE A 62 10.09 -1.12 -1.22
N GLU A 63 10.16 -1.01 0.12
CA GLU A 63 10.39 0.26 0.81
C GLU A 63 11.86 0.68 0.70
N GLN A 64 12.79 -0.27 0.72
CA GLN A 64 14.22 0.04 0.54
C GLN A 64 14.48 0.61 -0.87
N VAL A 65 13.97 -0.06 -1.91
CA VAL A 65 14.10 0.41 -3.30
C VAL A 65 13.32 1.71 -3.50
N GLY A 66 12.09 1.77 -2.98
CA GLY A 66 11.23 2.96 -3.07
C GLY A 66 11.86 4.19 -2.42
N LYS A 67 12.44 4.06 -1.22
CA LYS A 67 13.15 5.14 -0.53
C LYS A 67 14.33 5.65 -1.36
N LYS A 68 15.11 4.75 -1.95
CA LYS A 68 16.27 5.09 -2.79
C LYS A 68 15.84 5.86 -4.05
N LEU A 69 14.86 5.32 -4.80
CA LEU A 69 14.39 5.94 -6.04
C LEU A 69 13.71 7.29 -5.79
N ARG A 70 12.88 7.40 -4.74
CA ARG A 70 12.27 8.68 -4.35
C ARG A 70 13.30 9.72 -3.91
N GLY A 71 14.36 9.29 -3.22
CA GLY A 71 15.51 10.15 -2.91
C GLY A 71 16.12 10.74 -4.17
N TYR A 72 16.47 9.90 -5.14
CA TYR A 72 17.03 10.34 -6.42
C TYR A 72 16.11 11.33 -7.16
N MET A 73 14.82 11.03 -7.27
CA MET A 73 13.87 11.93 -7.94
C MET A 73 13.72 13.28 -7.22
N THR A 74 13.78 13.27 -5.88
CA THR A 74 13.72 14.50 -5.07
C THR A 74 14.95 15.36 -5.30
N ASP A 75 16.13 14.75 -5.32
CA ASP A 75 17.38 15.46 -5.57
C ASP A 75 17.44 16.01 -7.00
N MET A 76 17.00 15.25 -7.99
CA MET A 76 16.88 15.73 -9.38
C MET A 76 15.91 16.90 -9.52
N LYS A 77 14.77 16.85 -8.82
CA LYS A 77 13.80 17.96 -8.79
C LYS A 77 14.40 19.21 -8.15
N ARG A 78 15.20 19.08 -7.09
CA ARG A 78 15.92 20.20 -6.48
C ARG A 78 16.89 20.85 -7.45
N ILE A 79 17.62 20.05 -8.23
CA ILE A 79 18.56 20.55 -9.25
C ILE A 79 17.83 21.32 -10.35
N ALA A 80 16.71 20.81 -10.85
CA ALA A 80 15.97 21.42 -11.96
C ALA A 80 15.31 22.78 -11.64
N VAL A 81 15.13 23.12 -10.36
CA VAL A 81 14.52 24.39 -9.91
C VAL A 81 15.56 25.42 -9.45
N ALA A 82 16.84 25.01 -9.32
CA ALA A 82 17.93 25.86 -8.88
C ALA A 82 18.68 26.58 -10.03
N GLY A 83 18.15 26.51 -11.27
CA GLY A 83 18.60 27.28 -12.43
C GLY A 83 17.49 28.20 -12.90
#